data_AF-A0AAX2IK57-F1
#
_entry.id   AF-A0AAX2IK57-F1
#
_cell.length_a   1.000
_cell.length_b   1.000
_cell.length_c   1.000
_cell.angle_alpha   90.00
_cell.angle_beta   90.00
_cell.angle_gamma   90.00
#
_symmetry.space_group_name_H-M   'P 1'
#
loop_
_entity.id
_entity.type
_entity.pdbx_description
1 polymer ?
#
loop_
_entity_poly.entity_id
_entity_poly.type
_entity_poly.pdbx_seq_one_letter_code
_entity_poly.pdbx_strand_id
1 'polypeptide(L)' 'MASQKNFIALYHMGMYAKPELLDWFVAEFPKHSKRKLDMGKSCIRFKKMDEIPFELIAELSKKMTVDEWINIYENNLKK' A
#
# COMPACT_ATOMS: atom_id res chain seq x y z
N MET A 1 -1.00 -19.62 -11.47
CA MET A 1 -2.27 -19.14 -10.88
C MET A 1 -2.39 -19.70 -9.47
N ALA A 2 -2.02 -18.93 -8.45
CA ALA A 2 -2.12 -19.37 -7.05
C ALA A 2 -3.35 -18.71 -6.43
N SER A 3 -4.46 -19.44 -6.44
CA SER A 3 -5.71 -19.07 -5.78
C SER A 3 -5.49 -19.08 -4.26
N GLN A 4 -5.11 -17.94 -3.68
CA GLN A 4 -4.95 -17.82 -2.23
C GLN A 4 -6.32 -17.50 -1.62
N LYS A 5 -7.12 -18.55 -1.35
CA LYS A 5 -8.54 -18.47 -0.95
C LYS A 5 -8.85 -17.73 0.37
N ASN A 6 -7.86 -17.19 1.09
CA ASN A 6 -8.03 -16.74 2.47
C ASN A 6 -7.37 -15.39 2.80
N PHE A 7 -7.01 -14.58 1.81
CA PHE A 7 -6.57 -13.21 2.09
C PHE A 7 -6.91 -12.22 0.97
N ILE A 8 -6.97 -10.97 1.37
CA ILE A 8 -7.19 -9.80 0.53
C ILE A 8 -5.85 -9.14 0.33
N ALA A 9 -5.41 -9.07 -0.92
CA ALA A 9 -4.17 -8.44 -1.30
C ALA A 9 -4.47 -7.03 -1.85
N LEU A 10 -4.04 -6.00 -1.12
CA LEU A 10 -4.06 -4.63 -1.59
C LEU A 10 -2.74 -4.34 -2.30
N TYR A 11 -2.81 -3.98 -3.58
CA TYR A 11 -1.64 -3.58 -4.35
C TYR A 11 -1.58 -2.06 -4.44
N HIS A 12 -0.50 -1.47 -3.94
CA HIS A 12 -0.29 -0.02 -3.98
C HIS A 12 1.09 0.29 -4.55
N MET A 13 1.14 0.61 -5.84
CA MET A 13 2.41 0.85 -6.54
C MET A 13 3.10 2.14 -6.10
N GLY A 14 2.37 3.10 -5.51
CA GLY A 14 2.98 4.29 -4.90
C GLY A 14 3.95 3.99 -3.76
N MET A 15 3.71 2.92 -3.00
CA MET A 15 4.59 2.50 -1.91
C MET A 15 5.89 1.88 -2.46
N TYR A 16 5.82 1.31 -3.67
CA TYR A 16 7.00 0.80 -4.35
C TYR A 16 7.84 1.93 -4.96
N ALA A 17 7.18 2.94 -5.52
CA ALA A 17 7.85 4.07 -6.15
C ALA A 17 8.47 5.06 -5.15
N LYS A 18 7.84 5.25 -3.98
CA LYS A 18 8.30 6.18 -2.94
C LYS A 18 8.62 5.43 -1.64
N PRO A 19 9.90 5.20 -1.31
CA PRO A 19 10.29 4.52 -0.07
C PRO A 19 9.87 5.30 1.18
N GLU A 20 9.79 6.63 1.11
CA GLU A 20 9.32 7.47 2.22
C GLU A 20 7.85 7.22 2.58
N LEU A 21 7.03 6.96 1.56
CA LEU A 21 5.60 6.67 1.74
C LEU A 21 5.38 5.27 2.33
N LEU A 22 6.26 4.33 1.97
CA LEU A 22 6.33 3.02 2.60
C LEU A 22 6.71 3.12 4.08
N ASP A 23 7.76 3.89 4.42
CA ASP A 23 8.22 4.04 5.81
C ASP A 23 7.14 4.67 6.69
N TRP A 24 6.49 5.74 6.20
CA TRP A 24 5.35 6.34 6.87
C TRP A 24 4.21 5.34 7.11
N PHE A 25 3.86 4.54 6.10
CA PHE A 25 2.79 3.54 6.24
C PHE A 25 3.15 2.47 7.28
N VAL A 26 4.40 1.99 7.32
CA VAL A 26 4.86 1.01 8.32
C VAL A 26 4.79 1.58 9.73
N ALA A 27 5.10 2.86 9.91
CA ALA A 27 5.02 3.54 11.21
C ALA A 27 3.58 3.84 11.66
N GLU A 28 2.68 4.15 10.72
CA GLU A 28 1.29 4.49 11.00
C GLU A 28 0.41 3.25 11.18
N PHE A 29 0.69 2.15 10.46
CA PHE A 29 -0.08 0.91 10.49
C PHE A 29 -0.37 0.35 11.90
N PRO A 30 0.60 0.24 12.85
CA PRO A 30 0.32 -0.29 14.19
C PRO A 30 -0.62 0.59 15.02
N LYS A 31 -0.84 1.86 14.63
CA LYS A 31 -1.80 2.75 15.31
C LYS A 31 -3.24 2.46 14.89
N HIS A 32 -3.44 2.03 13.65
CA HIS A 32 -4.77 1.75 13.09
C HIS A 32 -5.13 0.25 13.09
N SER A 33 -4.15 -0.64 13.19
CA SER A 33 -4.37 -2.08 13.22
C SER A 33 -3.62 -2.74 14.37
N LYS A 34 -4.31 -3.61 15.11
CA LYS A 34 -3.71 -4.45 16.16
C LYS A 34 -2.91 -5.62 15.60
N ARG A 35 -2.99 -5.87 14.29
CA ARG A 35 -2.29 -6.96 13.62
C ARG A 35 -0.92 -6.54 13.15
N LYS A 36 -0.03 -7.52 13.05
CA LYS A 36 1.26 -7.33 12.39
C LYS A 36 1.03 -7.09 10.90
N LEU A 37 1.70 -6.07 10.36
CA LEU A 37 1.73 -5.78 8.94
C LEU A 37 2.35 -6.97 8.18
N ASP A 38 1.57 -7.59 7.29
CA ASP A 38 2.03 -8.61 6.35
C ASP A 38 2.09 -7.98 4.96
N MET A 39 3.30 -7.75 4.45
CA MET A 39 3.46 -7.11 3.15
C MET A 39 4.67 -7.62 2.38
N GLY A 40 4.55 -7.59 1.04
CA GLY A 40 5.65 -7.71 0.09
C GLY A 40 6.04 -6.34 -0.48
N LYS A 41 6.89 -6.32 -1.52
CA LYS A 41 7.44 -5.08 -2.11
C LYS A 41 6.42 -4.00 -2.52
N SER A 42 5.21 -4.40 -2.90
CA SER A 42 4.14 -3.50 -3.37
C SER A 42 2.74 -3.95 -2.96
N CYS A 43 2.66 -4.96 -2.09
CA CYS A 43 1.42 -5.68 -1.80
C CYS A 43 1.26 -5.87 -0.30
N ILE A 44 0.12 -5.44 0.24
CA ILE A 44 -0.27 -5.64 1.64
C ILE A 44 -1.30 -6.76 1.67
N ARG A 45 -1.12 -7.74 2.56
CA ARG A 45 -1.97 -8.92 2.67
C ARG A 45 -2.77 -8.87 3.96
N PHE A 46 -4.09 -8.92 3.83
CA PHE A 46 -5.03 -8.93 4.95
C PHE A 46 -5.76 -10.26 5.01
N LYS A 47 -5.86 -10.88 6.19
CA LYS A 47 -6.58 -12.16 6.34
C LYS A 47 -8.11 -11.98 6.37
N LYS A 48 -8.60 -10.84 6.87
CA LYS A 48 -10.04 -10.54 7.02
C LYS A 48 -10.34 -9.12 6.57
N MET A 49 -11.52 -8.88 6.00
CA MET A 49 -11.99 -7.54 5.60
C MET A 49 -12.15 -6.60 6.80
N ASP A 50 -12.63 -7.13 7.93
CA ASP A 50 -12.89 -6.37 9.15
C ASP A 50 -11.60 -5.81 9.79
N GLU A 51 -10.46 -6.45 9.53
CA GLU A 51 -9.15 -6.03 10.05
C GLU A 51 -8.43 -5.03 9.13
N ILE A 52 -9.06 -4.65 8.00
CA ILE A 52 -8.50 -3.68 7.05
C ILE A 52 -8.72 -2.28 7.60
N PRO A 53 -7.66 -1.50 7.87
CA PRO A 53 -7.80 -0.12 8.33
C PRO A 53 -8.16 0.78 7.14
N PHE A 54 -9.45 0.87 6.84
CA PHE A 54 -9.97 1.69 5.74
C PHE A 54 -9.60 3.17 5.88
N GLU A 55 -9.57 3.69 7.10
CA GLU A 55 -9.14 5.08 7.38
C GLU A 55 -7.69 5.32 6.95
N LEU A 56 -6.78 4.42 7.32
CA LEU A 56 -5.37 4.50 6.92
C LEU A 56 -5.21 4.39 5.39
N ILE A 57 -5.98 3.53 4.74
CA ILE A 57 -5.96 3.41 3.27
C ILE A 57 -6.49 4.70 2.63
N ALA A 58 -7.53 5.31 3.20
CA ALA A 58 -8.05 6.58 2.70
C ALA A 58 -7.00 7.70 2.82
N GLU A 59 -6.23 7.75 3.92
CA GLU A 59 -5.11 8.69 4.06
C GLU A 59 -3.98 8.37 3.08
N LEU A 60 -3.64 7.10 2.90
CA LEU A 60 -2.66 6.65 1.91
C LEU A 60 -3.03 7.11 0.50
N SER A 61 -4.29 6.95 0.10
CA SER A 61 -4.79 7.41 -1.20
C SER A 61 -4.77 8.93 -1.35
N LYS A 62 -4.87 9.69 -0.26
CA LYS A 62 -4.72 11.16 -0.28
C LYS A 62 -3.27 11.60 -0.36
N LYS A 63 -2.32 10.78 0.12
CA LYS A 63 -0.88 11.08 0.10
C LYS A 63 -0.22 10.92 -1.25
N MET A 64 -0.89 10.27 -2.22
CA MET A 64 -0.39 10.17 -3.58
C MET A 64 -1.38 10.82 -4.53
N THR A 65 -1.00 11.95 -5.09
CA THR A 65 -1.79 12.59 -6.14
C THR A 65 -1.62 11.87 -7.48
N VAL A 66 -2.62 12.01 -8.34
CA VAL A 66 -2.56 11.46 -9.71
C VAL A 66 -1.39 12.06 -10.49
N ASP A 67 -1.10 13.34 -10.30
CA ASP A 67 0.01 14.04 -10.95
C ASP A 67 1.37 13.48 -10.54
N GLU A 68 1.59 13.27 -9.23
CA GLU A 68 2.82 12.62 -8.74
C GLU A 68 2.99 11.20 -9.30
N TRP A 69 1.89 10.46 -9.42
CA TRP A 69 1.92 9.12 -10.03
C TRP A 69 2.30 9.18 -11.51
N ILE A 70 1.75 10.12 -12.28
CA ILE A 70 2.10 10.34 -13.68
C ILE A 70 3.59 10.70 -13.80
N ASN A 71 4.08 11.62 -12.97
CA ASN A 71 5.48 12.05 -13.02
C ASN A 71 6.45 10.89 -12.72
N ILE A 72 6.16 10.06 -11.71
CA ILE A 72 6.94 8.86 -11.41
C ILE A 72 6.93 7.90 -12.61
N TYR A 73 5.76 7.67 -13.19
CA TYR A 73 5.58 6.73 -14.28
C TYR A 73 6.32 7.21 -15.54
N GLU A 74 6.24 8.49 -15.88
CA GLU A 74 6.97 9.09 -17.00
C GLU A 74 8.49 9.06 -16.78
N ASN A 75 8.98 9.36 -15.57
CA ASN A 75 10.41 9.25 -15.26
C ASN A 75 10.92 7.81 -15.39
N ASN A 76 10.10 6.81 -15.07
CA ASN A 76 10.47 5.40 -15.24
C ASN A 76 10.37 4.92 -16.70
N LEU A 77 9.51 5.53 -17.52
CA LEU A 77 9.32 5.18 -18.93
C LEU A 77 10.32 5.85 -19.88
N LYS A 78 10.83 7.04 -19.55
CA LYS A 78 11.87 7.72 -20.33
C LYS A 78 13.22 7.02 -20.12
N LYS A 79 13.38 5.89 -20.80
CA LYS A 79 14.64 5.19 -21.00
C LYS A 79 15.08 5.36 -22.46
#